data_AF-A0A1X0IGB2-F1
#
_entry.id   AF-A0A1X0IGB2-F1
#
_cell.length_a   1.000
_cell.length_b   1.000
_cell.length_c   1.000
_cell.angle_alpha   90.00
_cell.angle_beta   90.00
_cell.angle_gamma   90.00
#
_symmetry.space_group_name_H-M   'P 1'
#
loop_
_entity.id
_entity.type
_entity.pdbx_description
1 polymer ?
#
loop_
_entity_poly.entity_id
_entity_poly.type
_entity_poly.pdbx_seq_one_letter_code
_entity_poly.pdbx_strand_id
1 'polypeptide(L)' 'MGRGRAKAKQTKVARELKYSSPQTDFQRLQQELAGSDAGNSTELEDDGVGDSWQDADDWRR' A
#
# COMPACT_ATOMS: atom_id res chain seq x y z
N MET A 1 -7.37 -38.90 -6.90
CA MET A 1 -6.51 -38.84 -5.68
C MET A 1 -5.50 -37.68 -5.62
N GLY A 2 -5.41 -36.74 -6.58
CA GLY A 2 -4.36 -35.69 -6.58
C GLY A 2 -4.71 -34.33 -5.94
N ARG A 3 -5.99 -34.04 -5.69
CA ARG A 3 -6.45 -32.69 -5.26
C ARG A 3 -5.96 -32.28 -3.86
N GLY A 4 -5.84 -33.22 -2.92
CA GLY A 4 -5.40 -32.90 -1.54
C GLY A 4 -3.98 -32.35 -1.46
N ARG A 5 -3.07 -32.88 -2.29
CA ARG A 5 -1.67 -32.42 -2.36
C ARG A 5 -1.56 -31.03 -2.99
N ALA A 6 -2.32 -30.78 -4.05
CA ALA A 6 -2.37 -29.46 -4.68
C ALA A 6 -2.92 -28.41 -3.72
N LYS A 7 -4.03 -28.72 -3.01
CA LYS A 7 -4.61 -27.82 -2.00
C LYS A 7 -3.62 -27.51 -0.88
N ALA A 8 -2.92 -28.52 -0.36
CA ALA A 8 -1.90 -28.33 0.68
C ALA A 8 -0.76 -27.41 0.21
N LYS A 9 -0.25 -27.62 -1.01
CA LYS A 9 0.78 -26.75 -1.61
C LYS A 9 0.29 -25.30 -1.73
N GLN A 10 -0.93 -25.09 -2.23
CA GLN A 10 -1.51 -23.75 -2.37
C GLN A 10 -1.70 -23.06 -1.02
N THR A 11 -2.17 -23.77 0.00
CA THR A 11 -2.32 -23.18 1.35
C THR A 11 -0.97 -22.81 1.98
N LYS A 12 0.10 -23.57 1.69
CA LYS A 12 1.45 -23.23 2.16
C LYS A 12 1.94 -21.95 1.49
N VAL A 13 1.85 -21.87 0.16
CA VAL A 13 2.26 -20.68 -0.63
C VAL A 13 1.45 -19.45 -0.20
N ALA A 14 0.14 -19.57 -0.05
CA ALA A 14 -0.71 -18.47 0.37
C ALA A 14 -0.36 -17.95 1.77
N ARG A 15 -0.01 -18.85 2.71
CA ARG A 15 0.44 -18.47 4.04
C ARG A 15 1.79 -17.76 3.98
N GLU A 16 2.72 -18.27 3.19
CA GLU A 16 4.01 -17.62 2.98
C GLU A 16 3.84 -16.21 2.41
N LEU A 17 2.99 -16.02 1.40
CA LEU A 17 2.70 -14.70 0.84
C LEU A 17 1.98 -13.77 1.84
N LYS A 18 1.04 -14.29 2.63
CA LYS A 18 0.27 -13.48 3.59
C LYS A 18 1.12 -12.99 4.77
N TYR A 19 2.07 -13.82 5.23
CA TYR A 19 2.84 -13.56 6.44
C TYR A 19 4.33 -13.34 6.17
N SER A 20 4.78 -13.36 4.91
CA SER A 20 6.08 -12.85 4.54
C SER A 20 6.02 -11.34 4.66
N SER A 21 6.70 -10.80 5.67
CA SER A 21 7.08 -9.39 5.64
C SER A 21 8.24 -9.27 4.66
N PRO A 22 8.13 -8.44 3.62
CA PRO A 22 9.29 -8.05 2.85
C PRO A 22 10.37 -7.49 3.79
N GLN A 23 11.63 -7.89 3.57
CA GLN A 23 12.75 -7.24 4.22
C GLN A 23 12.91 -5.86 3.57
N THR A 24 12.44 -4.82 4.26
CA THR A 24 12.62 -3.43 3.81
C THR A 24 13.98 -2.92 4.25
N ASP A 25 14.76 -2.37 3.31
CA ASP A 25 15.98 -1.66 3.64
C ASP A 25 15.65 -0.27 4.21
N PHE A 26 15.69 -0.16 5.53
CA PHE A 26 15.39 1.07 6.25
C PHE A 26 16.38 2.21 5.92
N GLN A 27 17.63 1.89 5.58
CA GLN A 27 18.62 2.92 5.25
C GLN A 27 18.27 3.60 3.93
N ARG A 28 17.89 2.80 2.93
CA ARG A 28 17.42 3.32 1.64
C ARG A 28 16.13 4.14 1.80
N LEU A 29 15.16 3.63 2.55
CA LEU A 29 13.89 4.33 2.80
C LEU A 29 14.11 5.69 3.49
N GLN A 30 15.01 5.76 4.47
CA GLN A 30 15.35 7.00 5.16
C GLN A 30 15.99 8.03 4.20
N GLN A 31 16.87 7.59 3.31
CA GLN A 31 17.49 8.47 2.31
C GLN A 31 16.46 9.02 1.33
N GLU A 32 15.54 8.18 0.84
CA GLU A 32 14.45 8.60 -0.05
C GLU A 32 13.53 9.62 0.65
N LEU A 33 13.14 9.38 1.91
CA LEU A 33 12.30 10.30 2.67
C LEU A 33 12.99 11.65 2.94
N ALA A 34 14.26 11.61 3.37
CA ALA A 34 15.04 12.82 3.62
C ALA A 34 15.31 13.64 2.34
N GLY A 35 15.44 12.98 1.19
CA GLY A 35 15.57 13.65 -0.11
C GLY A 35 14.26 14.19 -0.68
N SER A 36 13.12 13.59 -0.31
CA SER A 36 11.78 13.98 -0.79
C SER A 36 11.22 15.22 -0.09
N ASP A 37 11.59 15.45 1.18
CA ASP A 37 11.11 16.60 1.98
C ASP A 37 11.63 17.94 1.43
N ALA A 38 12.79 17.94 0.77
CA ALA A 38 13.40 19.14 0.18
C ALA A 38 12.79 19.57 -1.17
N GLY A 39 11.94 18.75 -1.80
CA GLY A 39 11.46 18.97 -3.17
C GLY A 39 9.93 19.04 -3.35
N ASN A 40 9.13 18.67 -2.34
CA ASN A 40 7.68 18.50 -2.49
C ASN A 40 6.82 19.54 -1.73
N SER A 41 7.43 20.59 -1.18
CA SER A 41 6.69 21.66 -0.49
C SER A 41 6.21 22.77 -1.43
N THR A 42 6.42 22.67 -2.74
CA THR A 42 6.13 23.75 -3.72
C THR A 42 5.10 23.40 -4.80
N GLU A 43 4.32 22.31 -4.68
CA GLU A 43 3.36 21.92 -5.72
C GLU A 43 2.09 21.25 -5.18
N LEU A 44 1.65 21.62 -3.97
CA LEU A 44 0.34 21.26 -3.42
C LEU A 44 -0.53 22.50 -3.15
N GLU A 45 -0.32 23.56 -3.93
CA GLU A 45 -1.31 24.61 -4.08
C GLU A 45 -2.12 24.34 -5.35
N ASP A 46 -3.44 24.29 -5.16
CA ASP A 46 -4.48 24.59 -6.14
C ASP A 46 -5.05 23.42 -6.97
N ASP A 47 -6.39 23.31 -6.89
CA ASP A 47 -7.32 22.67 -7.84
C ASP A 47 -7.74 21.18 -7.67
N GLY A 48 -8.58 20.86 -6.68
CA GLY A 48 -9.59 19.79 -6.89
C GLY A 48 -9.84 18.76 -5.77
N VAL A 49 -9.18 18.84 -4.61
CA VAL A 49 -9.39 17.86 -3.52
C VAL A 49 -10.68 18.10 -2.72
N GLY A 50 -11.32 19.27 -2.87
CA GLY A 50 -12.52 19.62 -2.09
C GLY A 50 -13.83 18.91 -2.47
N ASP A 51 -13.93 18.36 -3.69
CA ASP A 51 -15.18 17.79 -4.24
C ASP A 51 -15.38 16.30 -3.87
N SER A 52 -14.30 15.51 -3.86
CA SER A 52 -14.33 14.07 -3.58
C SER A 52 -14.79 13.71 -2.14
N TRP A 53 -14.52 14.59 -1.17
CA TRP A 53 -14.95 14.37 0.22
C TRP A 53 -16.42 14.74 0.46
N GLN A 54 -17.03 15.56 -0.40
CA GLN A 54 -18.43 15.97 -0.26
C GLN A 54 -19.40 14.88 -0.75
N ASP A 55 -19.07 14.18 -1.84
CA ASP A 55 -19.81 13.00 -2.33
C ASP A 55 -19.79 11.85 -1.30
N ALA A 56 -18.72 11.77 -0.51
CA ALA A 56 -18.56 10.79 0.56
C ALA A 56 -19.39 11.05 1.83
N ASP A 57 -20.16 12.13 1.91
CA ASP A 57 -21.15 12.33 2.99
C ASP A 57 -22.60 12.19 2.51
N ASP A 58 -22.85 12.19 1.19
CA ASP A 58 -24.20 12.01 0.62
C ASP A 58 -24.73 10.58 0.76
N TRP A 59 -23.85 9.56 0.70
CA TRP A 59 -24.24 8.15 0.90
C TRP A 59 -24.59 7.77 2.35
N ARG A 60 -24.40 8.69 3.31
CA ARG A 60 -24.70 8.47 4.74
C ARG A 60 -26.06 9.01 5.16
N ARG A 61 -26.77 9.74 4.30
CA ARG A 61 -28.07 10.35 4.61
C ARG A 61 -29.25 9.40 4.36
#